data_AF-A0A6P1M512-F1
#
_entry.id   AF-A0A6P1M512-F1
#
_cell.length_a   1.000
_cell.length_b   1.000
_cell.length_c   1.000
_cell.angle_alpha   90.00
_cell.angle_beta   90.00
_cell.angle_gamma   90.00
#
_symmetry.space_group_name_H-M   'P 1'
#
loop_
_entity.id
_entity.type
_entity.pdbx_description
1 polymer ?
#
loop_
_entity_poly.entity_id
_entity_poly.type
_entity_poly.pdbx_seq_one_letter_code
_entity_poly.pdbx_strand_id
1 'polypeptide(L)' 'MILSTIIPESLQSIDSMTWIILLSAAAIIAFILFAKAIKLTLKLAVIAVMLLLIAYFLRQAGLF' A
#
# COMPACT_ATOMS: atom_id res chain seq x y z
N MET A 1 -13.69 -25.75 7.96
CA MET A 1 -13.17 -26.28 6.68
C MET A 1 -13.74 -25.55 5.44
N ILE A 2 -14.29 -24.34 5.57
CA ILE A 2 -14.84 -23.54 4.44
C ILE A 2 -14.08 -22.19 4.27
N LEU A 3 -13.15 -21.88 5.17
CA LEU A 3 -12.44 -20.59 5.18
C LEU A 3 -11.14 -20.58 4.34
N SER A 4 -10.54 -21.75 4.07
CA SER A 4 -9.28 -21.88 3.32
C SER A 4 -9.46 -21.78 1.80
N THR A 5 -10.70 -21.79 1.29
CA THR A 5 -11.01 -21.67 -0.15
C THR A 5 -11.18 -20.23 -0.63
N ILE A 6 -11.27 -19.25 0.29
CA ILE A 6 -11.58 -17.85 -0.04
C ILE A 6 -10.30 -16.99 -0.05
N ILE A 7 -9.22 -17.47 0.58
CA ILE A 7 -7.96 -16.73 0.74
C ILE A 7 -6.88 -17.46 -0.08
N PRO A 8 -6.36 -16.88 -1.17
CA PRO A 8 -5.22 -17.46 -1.88
C PRO A 8 -4.03 -17.58 -0.92
N GLU A 9 -3.34 -18.72 -0.93
CA GLU A 9 -2.23 -19.06 -0.02
C GLU A 9 -1.10 -18.00 -0.05
N SER A 10 -1.01 -17.21 -1.12
CA SER A 10 -0.12 -16.05 -1.26
C SER A 10 -0.39 -14.89 -0.30
N LEU A 11 -1.57 -14.82 0.33
CA LEU A 11 -1.90 -13.83 1.35
C LEU A 11 -1.53 -14.27 2.77
N GLN A 12 -1.30 -15.57 3.00
CA GLN A 12 -0.88 -16.10 4.31
C GLN A 12 0.61 -15.87 4.60
N SER A 13 1.45 -15.68 3.58
CA SER A 13 2.89 -15.42 3.72
C SER A 13 3.25 -13.94 3.78
N ILE A 14 2.29 -13.03 3.60
CA ILE A 14 2.53 -11.60 3.74
C ILE A 14 2.60 -11.27 5.23
N ASP A 15 3.79 -10.89 5.69
CA ASP A 15 4.04 -10.54 7.08
C ASP A 15 3.10 -9.42 7.56
N SER A 16 2.73 -9.46 8.84
CA SER A 16 1.78 -8.50 9.45
C SER A 16 2.26 -7.06 9.30
N MET A 17 3.58 -6.86 9.29
CA MET A 17 4.22 -5.57 9.04
C MET A 17 3.91 -5.03 7.64
N THR A 18 3.93 -5.88 6.60
CA THR A 18 3.64 -5.48 5.23
C THR A 18 2.19 -5.04 5.05
N TRP A 19 1.25 -5.73 5.72
CA TRP A 19 -0.16 -5.35 5.74
C TRP A 19 -0.39 -3.97 6.37
N ILE A 20 0.30 -3.67 7.49
CA ILE A 20 0.21 -2.35 8.14
C ILE A 20 0.74 -1.25 7.22
N ILE A 21 1.86 -1.50 6.53
CA ILE A 21 2.44 -0.54 5.57
C ILE A 21 1.46 -0.28 4.42
N LEU A 22 0.87 -1.34 3.86
CA LEU A 22 -0.07 -1.24 2.75
C LEU A 22 -1.34 -0.48 3.14
N LEU A 23 -1.90 -0.77 4.32
CA LEU A 23 -3.09 -0.10 4.84
C LEU A 23 -2.82 1.39 5.13
N SER A 24 -1.65 1.68 5.73
CA SER A 24 -1.22 3.06 6.02
C SER A 24 -1.00 3.86 4.74
N ALA A 25 -0.37 3.25 3.74
CA ALA A 25 -0.15 3.88 2.44
C ALA A 25 -1.48 4.19 1.72
N ALA A 26 -2.43 3.26 1.74
CA ALA A 26 -3.77 3.48 1.18
C ALA A 26 -4.51 4.64 1.87
N ALA A 27 -4.43 4.73 3.21
CA ALA A 27 -5.02 5.81 3.98
C ALA A 27 -4.40 7.18 3.65
N ILE A 28 -3.08 7.26 3.53
CA ILE A 28 -2.34 8.49 3.18
C ILE A 28 -2.72 8.95 1.76
N ILE A 29 -2.78 8.03 0.79
CA ILE A 29 -3.18 8.34 -0.59
C ILE A 29 -4.61 8.90 -0.62
N ALA A 30 -5.55 8.27 0.09
CA ALA A 30 -6.92 8.75 0.19
C ALA A 30 -6.96 10.18 0.78
N PHE A 31 -6.24 10.41 1.88
CA PHE A 31 -6.18 11.73 2.51
C PHE A 31 -5.64 12.82 1.55
N ILE A 32 -4.60 12.52 0.78
CA ILE A 32 -4.01 13.46 -0.19
C ILE A 32 -4.96 13.75 -1.36
N LEU A 33 -5.69 12.73 -1.85
CA LEU A 33 -6.67 12.92 -2.92
C LEU A 33 -7.79 13.88 -2.51
N PHE A 34 -8.26 13.80 -1.26
CA PHE A 34 -9.29 14.69 -0.73
C PHE A 34 -8.76 16.01 -0.15
N ALA A 35 -7.44 16.17 0.02
CA ALA A 35 -6.85 17.42 0.48
C ALA A 35 -7.06 18.55 -0.53
N LYS A 36 -8.04 19.42 -0.29
CA LYS A 36 -8.40 20.54 -1.19
C LYS A 36 -7.30 21.62 -1.26
N ALA A 37 -6.40 21.66 -0.28
CA ALA A 37 -5.31 22.63 -0.18
C ALA A 37 -4.12 22.35 -1.14
N ILE A 38 -4.04 21.15 -1.70
CA ILE A 38 -2.88 20.69 -2.47
C ILE A 38 -3.16 20.80 -3.97
N LYS A 39 -2.31 21.51 -4.72
CA LYS A 39 -2.37 21.57 -6.19
C LYS A 39 -2.25 20.17 -6.78
N LEU A 40 -3.00 19.88 -7.85
CA LEU A 40 -3.06 18.54 -8.47
C LEU A 40 -1.67 17.95 -8.76
N THR A 41 -0.73 18.78 -9.25
CA THR A 41 0.65 18.40 -9.51
C THR A 41 1.37 17.88 -8.27
N LEU A 42 1.15 18.52 -7.11
CA LEU A 42 1.75 18.11 -5.84
C LEU A 42 1.11 16.83 -5.32
N LYS A 43 -0.22 16.63 -5.52
CA LYS A 43 -0.88 15.34 -5.20
C LYS A 43 -0.25 14.19 -5.99
N LEU A 44 -0.09 14.36 -7.30
CA LEU A 44 0.52 13.38 -8.19
C LEU A 44 1.97 13.05 -7.80
N ALA A 45 2.77 14.07 -7.46
CA ALA A 45 4.14 13.88 -7.00
C ALA A 45 4.19 13.05 -5.69
N VAL A 46 3.32 13.35 -4.73
CA VAL A 46 3.29 12.59 -3.47
C VAL A 46 2.81 11.16 -3.68
N ILE A 47 1.80 10.95 -4.53
CA ILE A 47 1.34 9.59 -4.88
C ILE A 47 2.45 8.80 -5.57
N ALA A 48 3.20 9.41 -6.49
CA ALA A 48 4.32 8.76 -7.17
C ALA A 48 5.44 8.35 -6.19
N VAL A 49 5.81 9.23 -5.25
CA VAL A 49 6.79 8.91 -4.21
C VAL A 49 6.28 7.81 -3.27
N MET A 50 5.00 7.85 -2.90
CA MET A 50 4.34 6.78 -2.12
C MET A 50 4.42 5.43 -2.84
N LEU A 51 4.11 5.37 -4.14
CA LEU A 51 4.21 4.14 -4.93
C LEU A 51 5.65 3.62 -5.01
N LEU A 52 6.64 4.49 -5.16
CA LEU A 52 8.05 4.12 -5.12
C LEU A 52 8.46 3.54 -3.76
N LEU A 53 7.99 4.14 -2.66
CA LEU A 53 8.24 3.62 -1.31
C LEU A 53 7.58 2.26 -1.11
N ILE A 54 6.33 2.10 -1.53
CA ILE A 54 5.62 0.82 -1.49
C ILE A 54 6.41 -0.24 -2.27
N ALA A 55 6.84 0.05 -3.50
CA ALA A 55 7.65 -0.88 -4.29
C ALA A 55 8.99 -1.24 -3.61
N TYR A 56 9.66 -0.25 -3.00
CA TYR A 56 10.87 -0.48 -2.21
C TYR A 56 10.62 -1.40 -1.01
N PHE A 57 9.53 -1.18 -0.26
CA PHE A 57 9.15 -2.02 0.88
C PHE A 57 8.73 -3.42 0.45
N LEU A 58 7.99 -3.59 -0.65
CA LEU A 58 7.66 -4.91 -1.18
C LEU A 58 8.92 -5.70 -1.58
N ARG A 59 9.91 -5.04 -2.20
CA ARG A 59 11.21 -5.64 -2.48
C ARG A 59 11.94 -6.02 -1.19
N GLN A 60 11.92 -5.15 -0.19
CA GLN A 60 12.56 -5.41 1.11
C GLN A 60 11.88 -6.58 1.86
N ALA A 61 10.58 -6.75 1.69
CA ALA A 61 9.80 -7.87 2.22
C ALA A 61 9.99 -9.18 1.43
N GLY A 62 10.78 -9.18 0.35
CA GLY A 62 11.04 -10.36 -0.47
C GLY A 62 9.87 -10.80 -1.37
N LEU A 63 8.91 -9.91 -1.61
CA LEU A 63 7.76 -10.17 -2.50
C LEU A 63 8.08 -9.90 -3.99
N PHE A 64 9.23 -9.30 -4.29
CA PHE A 64 9.73 -8.98 -5.63
C PHE A 64 11.26 -8.96 -5.68
#